data_AF-A0A521K6Y5-F1
#
_entry.id   AF-A0A521K6Y5-F1
#
_cell.length_a   1.000
_cell.length_b   1.000
_cell.length_c   1.000
_cell.angle_alpha   90.00
_cell.angle_beta   90.00
_cell.angle_gamma   90.00
#
_symmetry.space_group_name_H-M   'P 1'
#
loop_
_entity.id
_entity.type
_entity.pdbx_description
1 polymer ?
#
loop_
_entity_poly.entity_id
_entity_poly.type
_entity_poly.pdbx_seq_one_letter_code
_entity_poly.pdbx_strand_id
1 'polypeptide(L)'
;SFNEIPILTDDDKKDMEDLEVAVGEVTKQLNSYRIDLAADTAYHYVWHTFADIIIEKSKNDLKGDDLNRKAVVEWKLYTILIASLKLLHPFMPFVTEEIWTHLPHKESDLLMVASWPK
;
A
#
# COMPACT_ATOMS: atom_id res chain seq x y z
N SER A 1 -5.10 -11.08 -14.24
CA SER A 1 -4.06 -10.06 -14.50
C SER A 1 -4.23 -8.99 -13.43
N PHE A 2 -3.16 -8.52 -12.77
CA PHE A 2 -3.27 -7.45 -11.75
C PHE A 2 -3.94 -6.15 -12.28
N ASN A 3 -4.15 -6.07 -13.59
CA ASN A 3 -4.80 -4.96 -14.28
C ASN A 3 -6.33 -4.95 -14.17
N GLU A 4 -6.98 -6.00 -13.65
CA GLU A 4 -8.43 -6.04 -13.46
C GLU A 4 -8.76 -5.95 -11.97
N ILE A 5 -9.58 -4.96 -11.60
CA ILE A 5 -10.03 -4.76 -10.22
C ILE A 5 -10.99 -5.91 -9.87
N PRO A 6 -10.68 -6.75 -8.87
CA PRO A 6 -11.55 -7.83 -8.46
C PRO A 6 -12.79 -7.32 -7.73
N ILE A 7 -13.79 -8.19 -7.57
CA ILE A 7 -14.96 -7.89 -6.74
C ILE A 7 -14.53 -7.90 -5.27
N LEU A 8 -14.50 -6.72 -4.66
CA LEU A 8 -14.11 -6.53 -3.26
C LEU A 8 -15.30 -6.75 -2.32
N THR A 9 -15.04 -7.43 -1.20
CA THR A 9 -15.96 -7.45 -0.05
C THR A 9 -16.00 -6.07 0.60
N ASP A 10 -16.98 -5.84 1.48
CA ASP A 10 -17.06 -4.55 2.19
C ASP A 10 -15.86 -4.33 3.13
N ASP A 11 -15.33 -5.40 3.74
CA ASP A 11 -14.12 -5.34 4.55
C ASP A 11 -12.86 -5.04 3.72
N ASP A 12 -12.81 -5.49 2.46
CA ASP A 12 -11.71 -5.15 1.56
C ASP A 12 -11.79 -3.70 1.08
N LYS A 13 -13.01 -3.21 0.80
CA LYS A 13 -13.23 -1.81 0.42
C LYS A 13 -12.79 -0.88 1.54
N LYS A 14 -13.11 -1.22 2.79
CA LYS A 14 -12.70 -0.43 3.96
C LYS A 14 -11.18 -0.28 4.06
N ASP A 15 -10.41 -1.34 3.75
CA ASP A 15 -8.95 -1.25 3.72
C ASP A 15 -8.45 -0.28 2.65
N MET A 16 -9.11 -0.26 1.49
CA MET A 16 -8.80 0.66 0.40
C MET A 16 -9.18 2.09 0.76
N GLU A 17 -10.31 2.30 1.41
CA GLU A 17 -10.73 3.62 1.95
C GLU A 17 -9.73 4.13 2.99
N ASP A 18 -9.27 3.26 3.91
CA ASP A 18 -8.24 3.61 4.90
C ASP A 18 -6.92 4.00 4.21
N LEU A 19 -6.54 3.33 3.12
CA LEU A 19 -5.39 3.73 2.28
C LEU A 19 -5.60 5.11 1.65
N GLU A 20 -6.75 5.35 1.02
CA GLU A 20 -7.08 6.61 0.35
C GLU A 20 -7.02 7.79 1.33
N VAL A 21 -7.53 7.60 2.55
CA VAL A 21 -7.45 8.60 3.62
C VAL A 21 -5.99 8.90 3.97
N ALA A 22 -5.15 7.87 4.14
CA ALA A 22 -3.73 8.06 4.45
C ALA A 22 -2.97 8.76 3.31
N VAL A 23 -3.21 8.35 2.07
CA VAL A 23 -2.63 9.00 0.87
C VAL A 23 -3.02 10.48 0.83
N GLY A 24 -4.30 10.79 1.03
CA GLY A 24 -4.81 12.16 1.03
C GLY A 24 -4.16 13.03 2.11
N GLU A 25 -4.05 12.52 3.34
CA GLU A 25 -3.48 13.27 4.45
C GLU A 25 -1.97 13.49 4.30
N VAL A 26 -1.19 12.46 3.93
CA VAL A 26 0.24 12.59 3.64
C VAL A 26 0.48 13.59 2.51
N THR A 27 -0.30 13.50 1.43
CA THR A 27 -0.20 14.42 0.28
C THR A 27 -0.45 15.87 0.70
N LYS A 28 -1.49 16.10 1.51
CA LYS A 28 -1.83 17.44 2.04
C LYS A 28 -0.71 17.99 2.93
N GLN A 29 -0.13 17.16 3.79
CA GLN A 29 0.95 17.56 4.69
C GLN A 29 2.24 17.89 3.91
N LEU A 30 2.60 17.07 2.91
CA LEU A 30 3.71 17.36 1.99
C LEU A 30 3.50 18.69 1.24
N ASN A 31 2.31 18.92 0.68
CA ASN A 31 1.96 20.17 -0.01
C ASN A 31 2.01 21.40 0.92
N SER A 32 1.85 21.18 2.23
CA SER A 32 1.92 22.20 3.27
C SER A 32 3.32 22.33 3.90
N TYR A 33 4.33 21.67 3.32
CA TYR A 33 5.70 21.61 3.83
C TYR A 33 5.84 21.06 5.26
N ARG A 34 4.85 20.28 5.72
CA ARG A 34 4.83 19.59 7.01
C ARG A 34 5.41 18.18 6.87
N ILE A 35 6.68 18.12 6.52
CA ILE A 35 7.42 16.87 6.25
C ILE A 35 7.44 15.96 7.47
N ASP A 36 7.52 16.55 8.67
CA ASP A 36 7.44 15.88 9.97
C ASP A 36 6.14 15.07 10.12
N LEU A 37 5.00 15.72 9.88
CA LEU A 37 3.69 15.08 9.99
C LEU A 37 3.46 14.06 8.87
N ALA A 38 3.94 14.36 7.66
CA ALA A 38 3.83 13.46 6.52
C ALA A 38 4.57 12.14 6.78
N ALA A 39 5.78 12.23 7.33
CA ALA A 39 6.57 11.06 7.71
C ALA A 39 5.86 10.24 8.80
N ASP A 40 5.38 10.90 9.87
CA ASP A 40 4.68 10.25 10.98
C ASP A 40 3.39 9.54 10.52
N THR A 41 2.57 10.22 9.73
CA THR A 41 1.32 9.69 9.18
C THR A 41 1.59 8.48 8.28
N ALA A 42 2.57 8.57 7.38
CA ALA A 42 2.94 7.46 6.50
C ALA A 42 3.46 6.26 7.31
N TYR A 43 4.34 6.50 8.29
CA TYR A 43 4.84 5.44 9.18
C TYR A 43 3.72 4.76 9.96
N HIS A 44 2.85 5.54 10.59
CA HIS A 44 1.74 5.03 11.37
C HIS A 44 0.84 4.14 10.50
N TYR A 45 0.48 4.59 9.30
CA TYR A 45 -0.35 3.80 8.40
C TYR A 45 0.33 2.47 8.04
N VAL A 46 1.59 2.51 7.60
CA VAL A 46 2.28 1.29 7.14
C VAL A 46 2.48 0.29 8.27
N TRP A 47 2.84 0.75 9.47
CA TRP A 47 3.13 -0.15 10.57
C TRP A 47 1.86 -0.62 11.29
N HIS A 48 1.00 0.31 11.71
CA HIS A 48 -0.12 -0.01 12.60
C HIS A 48 -1.41 -0.35 11.86
N THR A 49 -1.61 0.15 10.64
CA THR A 49 -2.78 -0.20 9.85
C THR A 49 -2.46 -1.35 8.91
N PHE A 50 -1.46 -1.19 8.06
CA PHE A 50 -1.16 -2.21 7.05
C PHE A 50 -0.53 -3.47 7.66
N ALA A 51 0.59 -3.36 8.37
CA ALA A 51 1.28 -4.54 8.90
C ALA A 51 0.54 -5.21 10.07
N ASP A 52 0.15 -4.46 11.10
CA ASP A 52 -0.47 -5.03 12.30
C ASP A 52 -1.92 -5.52 12.07
N ILE A 53 -2.69 -4.89 11.18
CA ILE A 53 -4.13 -5.18 11.01
C ILE A 53 -4.42 -5.85 9.67
N ILE A 54 -4.12 -5.19 8.55
CA ILE A 54 -4.55 -5.65 7.21
C ILE A 54 -3.83 -6.95 6.81
N ILE A 55 -2.53 -7.07 7.06
CA ILE A 55 -1.81 -8.32 6.78
C ILE A 55 -2.32 -9.44 7.69
N GLU A 56 -2.45 -9.18 8.99
CA GLU A 56 -2.91 -10.19 9.96
C GLU A 56 -4.28 -10.76 9.61
N LYS A 57 -5.26 -9.90 9.30
CA LYS A 57 -6.60 -10.35 8.92
C LYS A 57 -6.62 -11.13 7.60
N SER A 58 -5.70 -10.81 6.70
CA SER A 58 -5.59 -11.44 5.38
C SER A 58 -4.95 -12.84 5.42
N LYS A 59 -4.31 -13.23 6.53
CA LYS A 59 -3.61 -14.53 6.66
C LYS A 59 -4.53 -15.74 6.45
N ASN A 60 -5.77 -15.66 6.92
CA ASN A 60 -6.72 -16.78 6.80
C ASN A 60 -7.09 -17.02 5.33
N ASP A 61 -7.41 -15.95 4.59
CA ASP A 61 -7.74 -16.03 3.17
C ASP A 61 -6.55 -16.52 2.33
N LEU A 62 -5.33 -16.07 2.64
CA LEU A 62 -4.11 -16.48 1.93
C LEU A 62 -3.77 -17.97 2.11
N LYS A 63 -4.19 -18.57 3.24
CA LYS A 63 -3.99 -19.99 3.58
C LYS A 63 -5.19 -20.87 3.22
N GLY A 64 -6.32 -20.28 2.84
CA GLY A 64 -7.53 -21.00 2.49
C GLY A 64 -7.48 -21.65 1.10
N ASP A 65 -8.44 -22.53 0.84
CA ASP A 65 -8.56 -23.27 -0.41
C ASP A 65 -9.37 -22.52 -1.49
N ASP A 66 -10.04 -21.42 -1.14
CA ASP A 66 -10.75 -20.57 -2.10
C ASP A 66 -9.76 -19.72 -2.90
N LEU A 67 -9.40 -20.24 -4.07
CA LEU A 67 -8.46 -19.59 -5.00
C LEU A 67 -8.94 -18.22 -5.48
N ASN A 68 -10.25 -18.01 -5.62
CA ASN A 68 -10.78 -16.72 -6.04
C ASN A 68 -10.60 -15.70 -4.92
N ARG A 69 -11.01 -16.05 -3.69
CA ARG A 69 -10.83 -15.17 -2.52
C ARG A 69 -9.36 -14.83 -2.32
N LYS A 70 -8.48 -15.83 -2.41
CA LYS A 70 -7.03 -15.64 -2.28
C LYS A 70 -6.49 -14.65 -3.30
N ALA A 71 -6.87 -14.78 -4.58
CA ALA A 71 -6.44 -13.85 -5.63
C ALA A 71 -6.89 -12.41 -5.36
N VAL A 72 -8.11 -12.21 -4.85
CA VAL A 72 -8.60 -10.87 -4.45
C VAL A 72 -7.75 -10.27 -3.33
N VAL A 73 -7.41 -11.07 -2.32
CA VAL A 73 -6.58 -10.61 -1.19
C VAL A 73 -5.15 -10.31 -1.62
N GLU A 74 -4.55 -11.16 -2.46
CA GLU A 74 -3.21 -10.92 -3.03
C GLU A 74 -3.18 -9.61 -3.83
N TRP A 75 -4.21 -9.37 -4.66
CA TRP A 75 -4.35 -8.12 -5.39
C TRP A 75 -4.44 -6.89 -4.47
N LYS A 76 -5.29 -6.98 -3.43
CA LYS A 76 -5.47 -5.89 -2.45
C LYS A 76 -4.18 -5.60 -1.70
N LEU A 77 -3.53 -6.62 -1.13
CA LEU A 77 -2.29 -6.47 -0.37
C LEU A 77 -1.16 -5.91 -1.23
N TYR A 78 -1.04 -6.38 -2.47
CA TYR A 78 -0.07 -5.85 -3.41
C TYR A 78 -0.32 -4.37 -3.71
N THR A 79 -1.58 -3.99 -3.95
CA THR A 79 -1.97 -2.59 -4.21
C THR A 79 -1.63 -1.67 -3.04
N ILE A 80 -1.98 -2.09 -1.82
CA ILE A 80 -1.67 -1.33 -0.59
C ILE A 80 -0.16 -1.25 -0.36
N LEU A 81 0.59 -2.33 -0.59
CA LEU A 81 2.05 -2.33 -0.45
C LEU A 81 2.72 -1.35 -1.42
N ILE A 82 2.31 -1.34 -2.70
CA ILE A 82 2.84 -0.42 -3.71
C ILE A 82 2.63 1.04 -3.29
N ALA A 83 1.40 1.39 -2.86
CA ALA A 83 1.10 2.73 -2.38
C ALA A 83 1.92 3.07 -1.11
N SER A 84 2.02 2.13 -0.17
CA SER A 84 2.80 2.29 1.07
C SER A 84 4.28 2.59 0.81
N LEU A 85 4.90 1.87 -0.12
CA LEU A 85 6.29 2.12 -0.51
C LEU A 85 6.47 3.51 -1.12
N LYS A 86 5.54 3.93 -1.99
CA LYS A 86 5.56 5.27 -2.57
C LYS A 86 5.40 6.37 -1.51
N LEU A 87 4.50 6.19 -0.53
CA LEU A 87 4.32 7.14 0.57
C LEU A 87 5.58 7.27 1.44
N LEU A 88 6.28 6.17 1.69
CA LEU A 88 7.48 6.16 2.53
C LEU A 88 8.75 6.61 1.79
N HIS A 89 8.79 6.51 0.46
CA HIS A 89 9.99 6.77 -0.33
C HIS A 89 10.65 8.14 -0.10
N PRO A 90 9.91 9.26 0.04
CA PRO A 90 10.50 10.57 0.35
C PRO A 90 11.29 10.60 1.66
N PHE A 91 11.03 9.68 2.59
CA PHE A 91 11.64 9.63 3.92
C PHE A 91 12.65 8.48 4.06
N MET A 92 12.46 7.38 3.31
CA MET A 92 13.27 6.17 3.35
C MET A 92 13.64 5.67 1.95
N PRO A 93 14.39 6.45 1.15
CA PRO A 93 14.57 6.16 -0.27
C PRO A 93 15.26 4.83 -0.52
N PHE A 94 16.33 4.50 0.21
CA PHE A 94 17.12 3.29 -0.05
C PHE A 94 16.39 1.99 0.31
N VAL A 95 15.70 1.96 1.45
CA VAL A 95 14.99 0.74 1.90
C VAL A 95 13.78 0.47 1.02
N THR A 96 13.01 1.52 0.70
CA THR A 96 11.84 1.37 -0.17
C THR A 96 12.23 1.00 -1.61
N GLU A 97 13.35 1.53 -2.11
CA GLU A 97 13.90 1.16 -3.42
C GLU A 97 14.34 -0.30 -3.46
N GLU A 98 15.07 -0.78 -2.43
CA GLU A 98 15.48 -2.18 -2.34
C GLU A 98 14.26 -3.11 -2.40
N ILE A 99 13.23 -2.84 -1.59
CA ILE A 99 11.98 -3.64 -1.61
C ILE A 99 11.32 -3.57 -2.99
N TRP A 100 11.26 -2.39 -3.61
CA TRP A 100 10.66 -2.19 -4.92
C TRP A 100 11.30 -3.04 -6.02
N THR A 101 12.64 -3.23 -5.97
CA THR A 101 13.33 -4.05 -6.97
C THR A 101 12.81 -5.49 -7.02
N HIS A 102 12.42 -6.05 -5.87
CA HIS A 102 11.90 -7.41 -5.74
C HIS A 102 10.43 -7.56 -6.13
N LEU A 103 9.70 -6.45 -6.34
CA LEU A 103 8.28 -6.52 -6.66
C LEU A 103 8.03 -6.89 -8.14
N PRO A 104 7.11 -7.84 -8.41
CA PRO A 104 6.61 -8.12 -9.76
C PRO A 104 5.66 -7.01 -10.20
N HIS A 105 5.38 -6.86 -11.50
CA HIS A 105 4.34 -5.94 -12.00
C HIS A 105 4.44 -4.47 -11.53
N LYS A 106 5.66 -3.99 -11.27
CA LYS A 106 5.96 -2.59 -10.99
C LYS A 106 5.83 -1.72 -12.24
N GLU A 107 5.40 -0.48 -12.05
CA GLU A 107 5.18 0.48 -13.16
C GLU A 107 6.48 1.04 -13.78
N SER A 108 7.57 0.98 -13.02
CA SER A 108 8.89 1.47 -13.39
C SER A 108 9.97 0.65 -12.69
N ASP A 109 11.17 0.62 -13.26
CA ASP A 109 12.32 -0.08 -12.66
C ASP A 109 12.78 0.57 -11.35
N LEU A 110 12.65 1.89 -11.26
CA LEU A 110 12.98 2.68 -10.07
C LEU A 110 11.72 3.26 -9.42
N LEU A 111 11.62 3.19 -8.10
CA LEU A 111 10.53 3.75 -7.31
C LEU A 111 10.54 5.29 -7.36
N MET A 112 11.72 5.91 -7.39
CA MET A 112 11.85 7.38 -7.42
C MET A 112 11.12 8.04 -8.62
N VAL A 113 10.97 7.33 -9.75
CA VAL A 113 10.27 7.86 -10.94
C VAL A 113 8.82 7.38 -11.05
N ALA A 114 8.36 6.61 -10.07
CA ALA A 114 7.00 6.14 -9.99
C ALA A 114 6.05 7.34 -9.74
N SER A 115 4.85 7.27 -10.31
CA SER A 115 3.78 8.22 -10.03
C SER A 115 3.37 8.15 -8.57
N TRP A 116 3.18 9.32 -7.95
CA TRP A 116 2.61 9.44 -6.62
C TRP A 116 1.25 8.71 -6.53
N PRO A 117 0.95 7.97 -5.43
CA PRO A 117 -0.33 7.29 -5.27
C PRO A 117 -1.47 8.31 -5.29
N LYS A 118 -2.62 7.89 -5.83
CA LYS A 118 -3.84 8.67 -5.94
C LYS A 118 -4.95 8.01 -5.15
#